data_AF-A0A2P6NF09-F1
#
_entry.id   AF-A0A2P6NF09-F1
#
_cell.length_a   1.000
_cell.length_b   1.000
_cell.length_c   1.000
_cell.angle_alpha   90.00
_cell.angle_beta   90.00
_cell.angle_gamma   90.00
#
_symmetry.space_group_name_H-M   'P 1'
#
loop_
_entity.id
_entity.type
_entity.pdbx_description
1 polymer ?
#
loop_
_entity_poly.entity_id
_entity_poly.type
_entity_poly.pdbx_seq_one_letter_code
_entity_poly.pdbx_strand_id
1 'polypeptide(L)'
;MERLYTEANSTLAKIEALAFVTKQGTDIKETMNKFILFVIALPTVSCLPSHEFKPSGPSDLRSACPEITSDFWTLKNPSDFDLHTLSEHNFIDVSLTRTDIAFGDNLVLNETLLTQMIETSADAAVLTWKDMVEHNKRDIVAAQIAFFQLTFGSWSGGVPLDVVQSIFGREKMPESYTHRIIPITLPEFLIFKKGSCVLETLRNQLIVLKKPHLALSSPMLR
;
A
#
# COMPACT_ATOMS: atom_id res chain seq x y z
N MET A 1 -8.61 28.92 3.71
CA MET A 1 -8.45 28.41 2.33
C MET A 1 -7.15 28.89 1.71
N GLU A 2 -6.93 30.21 1.56
CA GLU A 2 -5.69 30.77 0.96
C GLU A 2 -4.39 30.34 1.67
N ARG A 3 -4.36 30.34 3.00
CA ARG A 3 -3.19 29.90 3.78
C ARG A 3 -2.85 28.42 3.60
N LEU A 4 -3.87 27.55 3.51
CA LEU A 4 -3.70 26.12 3.24
C LEU A 4 -3.22 25.88 1.81
N TYR A 5 -3.67 26.70 0.86
CA TYR A 5 -3.23 26.65 -0.54
C TYR A 5 -1.75 27.04 -0.69
N THR A 6 -1.32 28.10 0.01
CA THR A 6 0.09 28.54 0.03
C THR A 6 1.02 27.52 0.70
N GLU A 7 0.57 26.89 1.80
CA GLU A 7 1.33 25.82 2.48
C GLU A 7 1.41 24.53 1.64
N ALA A 8 0.34 24.17 0.92
CA ALA A 8 0.35 23.05 -0.01
C ALA A 8 1.31 23.28 -1.19
N ASN A 9 1.32 24.48 -1.78
CA ASN A 9 2.22 24.83 -2.88
C ASN A 9 3.70 24.91 -2.44
N SER A 10 3.96 25.39 -1.21
CA SER A 10 5.30 25.34 -0.62
C SER A 10 5.79 23.91 -0.39
N THR A 11 4.87 23.02 -0.02
CA THR A 11 5.16 21.59 0.19
C THR A 11 5.40 20.88 -1.14
N LEU A 12 4.62 21.19 -2.18
CA LEU A 12 4.80 20.67 -3.53
C LEU A 12 6.17 21.07 -4.11
N ALA A 13 6.54 22.36 -3.99
CA ALA A 13 7.85 22.85 -4.42
C ALA A 13 9.02 22.17 -3.67
N LYS A 14 8.84 21.83 -2.39
CA LYS A 14 9.83 21.07 -1.60
C LYS A 14 9.90 19.61 -2.03
N ILE A 15 8.78 19.00 -2.41
CA ILE A 15 8.73 17.63 -2.95
C ILE A 15 9.43 17.57 -4.31
N GLU A 16 9.19 18.55 -5.19
CA GLU A 16 9.89 18.68 -6.48
C GLU A 16 11.40 18.88 -6.29
N ALA A 17 11.81 19.71 -5.33
CA ALA A 17 13.23 19.90 -4.99
C ALA A 17 13.88 18.61 -4.41
N LEU A 18 13.16 17.85 -3.59
CA LEU A 18 13.61 16.54 -3.07
C LEU A 18 13.67 15.46 -4.17
N ALA A 19 12.76 15.53 -5.14
CA ALA A 19 12.80 14.72 -6.35
C ALA A 19 13.93 15.15 -7.31
N PHE A 20 14.51 16.34 -7.16
CA PHE A 20 15.67 16.77 -7.95
C PHE A 20 17.01 16.33 -7.33
N VAL A 21 17.10 16.22 -6.00
CA VAL A 21 18.37 15.96 -5.27
C VAL A 21 18.79 14.48 -5.22
N THR A 22 17.86 13.53 -5.38
CA THR A 22 18.20 12.09 -5.41
C THR A 22 18.61 11.64 -6.82
N LYS A 23 19.89 11.88 -7.15
CA LYS A 23 20.52 11.52 -8.43
C LYS A 23 21.52 10.37 -8.23
N GLN A 24 21.02 9.15 -7.99
CA GLN A 24 21.67 7.87 -8.36
C GLN A 24 20.59 6.76 -8.29
N GLY A 25 20.33 6.09 -9.42
CA GLY A 25 19.31 5.03 -9.57
C GLY A 25 18.03 5.51 -10.26
N THR A 26 18.10 5.74 -11.57
CA THR A 26 17.05 6.36 -12.38
C THR A 26 15.80 5.50 -12.63
N ASP A 27 15.84 4.19 -12.37
CA ASP A 27 14.77 3.28 -12.81
C ASP A 27 13.61 3.16 -11.80
N ILE A 28 13.93 2.89 -10.53
CA ILE A 28 12.93 2.69 -9.46
C ILE A 28 12.18 4.00 -9.15
N LYS A 29 12.86 5.14 -9.23
CA LYS A 29 12.27 6.44 -8.90
C LYS A 29 11.30 6.92 -9.96
N GLU A 30 11.63 6.72 -11.24
CA GLU A 30 10.72 7.04 -12.33
C GLU A 30 9.48 6.13 -12.29
N THR A 31 9.69 4.85 -12.01
CA THR A 31 8.63 3.85 -11.87
C THR A 31 7.71 4.13 -10.68
N MET A 32 8.26 4.46 -9.51
CA MET A 32 7.47 4.89 -8.35
C MET A 32 6.72 6.19 -8.64
N ASN A 33 7.31 7.14 -9.36
CA ASN A 33 6.62 8.36 -9.74
C ASN A 33 5.46 8.08 -10.71
N LYS A 34 5.63 7.17 -11.68
CA LYS A 34 4.55 6.73 -12.60
C LYS A 34 3.45 5.99 -11.85
N PHE A 35 3.79 5.09 -10.94
CA PHE A 35 2.82 4.38 -10.10
C PHE A 35 2.08 5.35 -9.18
N ILE A 36 2.79 6.25 -8.50
CA ILE A 36 2.19 7.29 -7.64
C ILE A 36 1.28 8.21 -8.47
N LEU A 37 1.69 8.63 -9.67
CA LEU A 37 0.85 9.43 -10.57
C LEU A 37 -0.41 8.69 -11.03
N PHE A 38 -0.27 7.40 -11.39
CA PHE A 38 -1.40 6.53 -11.73
C PHE A 38 -2.37 6.41 -10.56
N VAL A 39 -1.84 6.12 -9.37
CA VAL A 39 -2.57 5.89 -8.13
C VAL A 39 -3.27 7.15 -7.60
N ILE A 40 -2.64 8.33 -7.75
CA ILE A 40 -3.23 9.62 -7.33
C ILE A 40 -4.27 10.13 -8.33
N ALA A 41 -4.25 9.67 -9.58
CA ALA A 41 -5.29 10.00 -10.56
C ALA A 41 -6.61 9.22 -10.31
N LEU A 42 -6.54 8.06 -9.64
CA LEU A 42 -7.68 7.17 -9.36
C LEU A 42 -8.84 7.77 -8.52
N PRO A 43 -8.65 8.65 -7.52
CA PRO A 43 -9.75 9.02 -6.60
C PRO A 43 -10.72 10.07 -7.15
N THR A 44 -10.58 10.53 -8.41
CA THR A 44 -11.39 11.66 -8.93
C THR A 44 -12.72 11.26 -9.54
N VAL A 45 -13.05 9.97 -9.59
CA VAL A 45 -14.29 9.47 -10.21
C VAL A 45 -15.34 9.08 -9.16
N SER A 46 -15.51 9.93 -8.14
CA SER A 46 -16.45 9.73 -7.05
C SER A 46 -17.85 10.25 -7.38
N CYS A 47 -18.47 9.80 -8.49
CA CYS A 47 -19.86 10.15 -8.86
C CYS A 47 -20.51 9.25 -9.93
N LEU A 48 -19.95 8.07 -10.26
CA LEU A 48 -20.61 7.19 -11.24
C LEU A 48 -21.76 6.39 -10.59
N PRO A 49 -22.83 6.10 -11.36
CA PRO A 49 -23.91 5.22 -10.89
C PRO A 49 -23.33 3.88 -10.43
N SER A 50 -23.99 3.25 -9.45
CA SER A 50 -23.56 1.95 -8.90
C SER A 50 -23.21 0.98 -10.03
N HIS A 51 -21.94 0.58 -10.11
CA HIS A 51 -21.50 -0.44 -11.03
C HIS A 51 -21.77 -1.80 -10.40
N GLU A 52 -22.61 -2.61 -11.04
CA GLU A 52 -22.85 -3.98 -10.61
C GLU A 52 -21.59 -4.83 -10.85
N PHE A 53 -21.13 -5.52 -9.81
CA PHE A 53 -20.01 -6.44 -9.90
C PHE A 53 -20.34 -7.59 -10.86
N LYS A 54 -19.43 -7.86 -11.80
CA LYS A 54 -19.50 -9.02 -12.70
C LYS A 54 -18.27 -9.90 -12.49
N PRO A 55 -18.43 -11.21 -12.22
CA PRO A 55 -17.28 -12.11 -12.10
C PRO A 55 -16.54 -12.24 -13.44
N SER A 56 -15.25 -12.54 -13.36
CA SER A 56 -14.39 -12.77 -14.52
C SER A 56 -14.86 -13.93 -15.39
N GLY A 57 -14.89 -13.71 -16.69
CA GLY A 57 -14.90 -14.77 -17.69
C GLY A 57 -13.48 -15.29 -18.01
N PRO A 58 -13.35 -16.46 -18.66
CA PRO A 58 -12.06 -17.03 -19.05
C PRO A 58 -11.24 -16.17 -20.03
N SER A 59 -11.89 -15.23 -20.72
CA SER A 59 -11.26 -14.31 -21.67
C SER A 59 -10.84 -12.98 -21.06
N ASP A 60 -11.22 -12.71 -19.81
CA ASP A 60 -10.98 -11.41 -19.22
C ASP A 60 -9.56 -11.33 -18.67
N LEU A 61 -8.82 -10.29 -19.06
CA LEU A 61 -7.48 -10.04 -18.54
C LEU A 61 -7.58 -9.54 -17.09
N ARG A 62 -6.61 -9.95 -16.27
CA ARG A 62 -6.53 -9.64 -14.84
C ARG A 62 -5.12 -9.16 -14.51
N SER A 63 -5.02 -8.34 -13.46
CA SER A 63 -3.73 -7.83 -12.98
C SER A 63 -3.40 -8.41 -11.60
N ALA A 64 -2.12 -8.39 -11.23
CA ALA A 64 -1.69 -8.72 -9.88
C ALA A 64 -2.13 -7.68 -8.82
N CYS A 65 -2.68 -6.52 -9.24
CA CYS A 65 -3.12 -5.42 -8.39
C CYS A 65 -4.64 -5.53 -8.14
N PRO A 66 -5.09 -6.01 -6.96
CA PRO A 66 -6.51 -6.25 -6.69
C PRO A 66 -7.36 -4.98 -6.74
N GLU A 67 -6.77 -3.82 -6.44
CA GLU A 67 -7.43 -2.53 -6.51
C GLU A 67 -7.80 -2.15 -7.96
N ILE A 68 -6.91 -2.46 -8.91
CA ILE A 68 -7.15 -2.22 -10.35
C ILE A 68 -8.13 -3.25 -10.90
N THR A 69 -8.10 -4.48 -10.36
CA THR A 69 -8.96 -5.55 -10.84
C THR A 69 -10.40 -5.41 -10.35
N SER A 70 -10.60 -4.93 -9.12
CA SER A 70 -11.92 -4.79 -8.49
C SER A 70 -12.76 -3.64 -9.03
N ASP A 71 -12.09 -2.53 -9.36
CA ASP A 71 -12.70 -1.42 -10.08
C ASP A 71 -12.20 -1.50 -11.51
N PHE A 72 -13.01 -2.05 -12.43
CA PHE A 72 -12.67 -2.12 -13.87
C PHE A 72 -12.60 -0.70 -14.46
N TRP A 73 -11.52 0.01 -14.16
CA TRP A 73 -11.22 1.33 -14.69
C TRP A 73 -10.90 1.16 -16.17
N THR A 74 -11.85 1.46 -17.04
CA THR A 74 -11.55 1.69 -18.46
C THR A 74 -10.60 2.87 -18.54
N LEU A 75 -9.31 2.59 -18.62
CA LEU A 75 -8.29 3.57 -18.97
C LEU A 75 -8.73 4.23 -20.27
N LYS A 76 -8.65 5.57 -20.32
CA LYS A 76 -9.24 6.38 -21.38
C LYS A 76 -8.70 6.08 -22.79
N ASN A 77 -7.65 5.24 -22.91
CA ASN A 77 -7.15 4.64 -24.15
C ASN A 77 -6.68 3.19 -23.87
N PRO A 78 -7.51 2.16 -24.14
CA PRO A 78 -7.15 0.75 -23.89
C PRO A 78 -6.07 0.20 -24.83
N SER A 79 -5.68 0.94 -25.88
CA SER A 79 -4.67 0.49 -26.85
C SER A 79 -3.24 0.51 -26.32
N ASP A 80 -2.98 1.26 -25.24
CA ASP A 80 -1.60 1.58 -24.81
C ASP A 80 -1.21 0.90 -23.49
N PHE A 81 -2.15 0.21 -22.83
CA PHE A 81 -1.92 -0.38 -21.52
C PHE A 81 -2.65 -1.72 -21.34
N ASP A 82 -1.89 -2.81 -21.43
CA ASP A 82 -2.34 -4.16 -21.13
C ASP A 82 -2.09 -4.47 -19.64
N LEU A 83 -3.12 -4.90 -18.91
CA LEU A 83 -3.01 -5.25 -17.49
C LEU A 83 -2.00 -6.37 -17.24
N HIS A 84 -1.72 -7.23 -18.22
CA HIS A 84 -0.66 -8.23 -18.11
C HIS A 84 0.74 -7.62 -18.02
N THR A 85 0.97 -6.42 -18.55
CA THR A 85 2.29 -5.76 -18.41
C THR A 85 2.64 -5.47 -16.95
N LEU A 86 1.63 -5.32 -16.08
CA LEU A 86 1.84 -5.18 -14.63
C LEU A 86 2.34 -6.47 -13.97
N SER A 87 2.24 -7.61 -14.65
CA SER A 87 2.70 -8.92 -14.16
C SER A 87 4.12 -9.27 -14.61
N GLU A 88 4.74 -8.43 -15.45
CA GLU A 88 6.12 -8.65 -15.89
C GLU A 88 7.09 -8.62 -14.70
N HIS A 89 7.90 -9.69 -14.61
CA HIS A 89 8.90 -9.90 -13.54
C HIS A 89 9.83 -8.69 -13.40
N ASN A 90 10.11 -8.30 -12.15
CA ASN A 90 10.94 -7.17 -11.72
C ASN A 90 10.24 -5.80 -11.73
N PHE A 91 8.97 -5.72 -12.12
CA PHE A 91 8.21 -4.49 -11.94
C PHE A 91 7.65 -4.38 -10.51
N ILE A 92 7.02 -5.46 -10.00
CA ILE A 92 6.40 -5.53 -8.66
C ILE A 92 6.58 -6.94 -8.06
N ASP A 93 7.81 -7.37 -7.78
CA ASP A 93 8.12 -8.72 -7.26
C ASP A 93 7.87 -8.89 -5.74
N VAL A 94 6.91 -8.15 -5.18
CA VAL A 94 6.61 -8.24 -3.75
C VAL A 94 5.12 -8.04 -3.48
N SER A 95 4.31 -9.00 -3.92
CA SER A 95 2.88 -8.99 -3.67
C SER A 95 2.54 -9.37 -2.23
N LEU A 96 1.45 -8.82 -1.70
CA LEU A 96 0.91 -9.20 -0.39
C LEU A 96 0.30 -10.61 -0.39
N THR A 97 -0.34 -10.99 -1.50
CA THR A 97 -1.16 -12.22 -1.60
C THR A 97 -0.93 -13.02 -2.88
N ARG A 98 0.10 -12.71 -3.67
CA ARG A 98 0.47 -13.47 -4.88
C ARG A 98 1.85 -14.05 -4.71
N THR A 99 2.06 -15.22 -5.31
CA THR A 99 3.35 -15.89 -5.29
C THR A 99 4.34 -15.08 -6.12
N ASP A 100 5.61 -15.07 -5.71
CA ASP A 100 6.67 -14.57 -6.58
C ASP A 100 6.71 -15.42 -7.85
N ILE A 101 6.92 -14.79 -8.99
CA ILE A 101 6.99 -15.46 -10.30
C ILE A 101 8.13 -16.49 -10.36
N ALA A 102 9.20 -16.30 -9.58
CA ALA A 102 10.28 -17.28 -9.45
C ALA A 102 9.84 -18.58 -8.76
N PHE A 103 8.72 -18.55 -8.01
CA PHE A 103 8.18 -19.68 -7.27
C PHE A 103 6.82 -20.18 -7.77
N GLY A 104 6.22 -19.54 -8.79
CA GLY A 104 4.95 -19.97 -9.36
C GLY A 104 4.19 -18.87 -10.09
N ASP A 105 2.87 -18.94 -10.03
CA ASP A 105 1.96 -17.98 -10.66
C ASP A 105 1.82 -16.71 -9.80
N ASN A 106 2.17 -15.54 -10.37
CA ASN A 106 2.11 -14.23 -9.71
C ASN A 106 0.83 -13.44 -10.04
N LEU A 107 -0.07 -14.00 -10.83
CA LEU A 107 -1.36 -13.41 -11.19
C LEU A 107 -2.49 -13.97 -10.33
N VAL A 108 -2.42 -15.27 -10.02
CA VAL A 108 -3.45 -15.96 -9.25
C VAL A 108 -3.29 -15.69 -7.75
N LEU A 109 -4.41 -15.47 -7.07
CA LEU A 109 -4.46 -15.35 -5.62
C LEU A 109 -3.84 -16.59 -4.96
N ASN A 110 -2.90 -16.35 -4.05
CA ASN A 110 -2.40 -17.37 -3.16
C ASN A 110 -3.14 -17.30 -1.81
N GLU A 111 -4.11 -18.19 -1.62
CA GLU A 111 -4.97 -18.26 -0.43
C GLU A 111 -4.16 -18.44 0.87
N THR A 112 -3.02 -19.15 0.81
CA THR A 112 -2.14 -19.32 1.96
C THR A 112 -1.51 -17.99 2.37
N LEU A 113 -1.04 -17.19 1.40
CA LEU A 113 -0.48 -15.86 1.68
C LEU A 113 -1.54 -14.89 2.20
N LEU A 114 -2.76 -14.93 1.64
CA LEU A 114 -3.89 -14.14 2.16
C LEU A 114 -4.24 -14.54 3.59
N THR A 115 -4.30 -15.83 3.88
CA THR A 115 -4.58 -16.34 5.23
C THR A 115 -3.50 -15.90 6.22
N GLN A 116 -2.23 -16.08 5.87
CA GLN A 116 -1.09 -15.61 6.68
C GLN A 116 -1.15 -14.11 6.95
N MET A 117 -1.51 -13.30 5.94
CA MET A 117 -1.68 -11.86 6.10
C MET A 117 -2.82 -11.52 7.07
N ILE A 118 -3.96 -12.22 6.99
CA ILE A 118 -5.09 -11.98 7.90
C ILE A 118 -4.74 -12.39 9.33
N GLU A 119 -4.00 -13.48 9.49
CA GLU A 119 -3.55 -13.98 10.80
C GLU A 119 -2.57 -13.04 11.52
N THR A 120 -1.99 -12.04 10.84
CA THR A 120 -1.18 -11.01 11.52
C THR A 120 -2.02 -9.97 12.25
N SER A 121 -3.34 -9.90 12.01
CA SER A 121 -4.25 -9.01 12.73
C SER A 121 -4.25 -9.31 14.23
N ALA A 122 -3.90 -8.31 15.04
CA ALA A 122 -3.82 -8.47 16.49
C ALA A 122 -5.20 -8.66 17.17
N ASP A 123 -6.28 -8.14 16.56
CA ASP A 123 -7.63 -8.14 17.13
C ASP A 123 -8.65 -8.94 16.32
N ALA A 124 -8.22 -9.57 15.21
CA ALA A 124 -9.06 -10.29 14.27
C ALA A 124 -10.26 -9.48 13.74
N ALA A 125 -10.17 -8.15 13.76
CA ALA A 125 -11.21 -7.25 13.28
C ALA A 125 -10.68 -6.34 12.17
N VAL A 126 -9.48 -5.82 12.34
CA VAL A 126 -8.84 -4.91 11.38
C VAL A 126 -7.41 -5.33 11.07
N LEU A 127 -6.97 -5.03 9.85
CA LEU A 127 -5.57 -5.15 9.44
C LEU A 127 -4.96 -3.75 9.40
N THR A 128 -4.04 -3.48 10.31
CA THR A 128 -3.31 -2.21 10.35
C THR A 128 -2.09 -2.26 9.45
N TRP A 129 -1.52 -1.10 9.12
CA TRP A 129 -0.24 -1.04 8.39
C TRP A 129 0.87 -1.82 9.09
N LYS A 130 0.84 -1.90 10.43
CA LYS A 130 1.85 -2.65 11.19
C LYS A 130 1.72 -4.14 10.92
N ASP A 131 0.49 -4.65 10.91
CA ASP A 131 0.19 -6.06 10.66
C ASP A 131 0.60 -6.44 9.22
N MET A 132 0.34 -5.55 8.25
CA MET A 132 0.75 -5.75 6.86
C MET A 132 2.27 -5.66 6.65
N VAL A 133 2.96 -4.77 7.36
CA VAL A 133 4.44 -4.66 7.31
C VAL A 133 5.10 -5.85 8.00
N GLU A 134 4.54 -6.38 9.09
CA GLU A 134 5.08 -7.60 9.72
C GLU A 134 4.93 -8.81 8.80
N HIS A 135 3.80 -8.91 8.09
CA HIS A 135 3.60 -9.91 7.03
C HIS A 135 4.63 -9.75 5.91
N ASN A 136 4.95 -8.51 5.51
CA ASN A 136 5.84 -8.22 4.41
C ASN A 136 6.98 -7.25 4.79
N LYS A 137 8.11 -7.81 5.21
CA LYS A 137 9.29 -7.08 5.72
C LYS A 137 10.08 -6.29 4.66
N ARG A 138 9.50 -6.02 3.48
CA ARG A 138 10.16 -5.31 2.37
C ARG A 138 9.60 -3.91 2.18
N ASP A 139 10.48 -2.92 2.01
CA ASP A 139 10.12 -1.49 1.93
C ASP A 139 9.26 -1.10 0.71
N ILE A 140 9.34 -1.87 -0.38
CA ILE A 140 8.57 -1.59 -1.61
C ILE A 140 7.07 -1.77 -1.35
N VAL A 141 6.70 -2.68 -0.46
CA VAL A 141 5.30 -2.99 -0.12
C VAL A 141 4.69 -1.91 0.76
N ALA A 142 5.51 -1.11 1.44
CA ALA A 142 5.02 0.00 2.27
C ALA A 142 4.20 1.01 1.46
N ALA A 143 4.52 1.22 0.17
CA ALA A 143 3.74 2.09 -0.70
C ALA A 143 2.35 1.50 -1.01
N GLN A 144 2.27 0.19 -1.29
CA GLN A 144 1.00 -0.50 -1.53
C GLN A 144 0.15 -0.54 -0.26
N ILE A 145 0.75 -0.90 0.87
CA ILE A 145 0.08 -0.91 2.19
C ILE A 145 -0.48 0.47 2.53
N ALA A 146 0.31 1.53 2.32
CA ALA A 146 -0.13 2.89 2.56
C ALA A 146 -1.32 3.26 1.68
N PHE A 147 -1.24 2.94 0.38
CA PHE A 147 -2.33 3.23 -0.54
C PHE A 147 -3.59 2.44 -0.20
N PHE A 148 -3.44 1.14 0.06
CA PHE A 148 -4.54 0.25 0.42
C PHE A 148 -5.24 0.73 1.71
N GLN A 149 -4.48 1.05 2.76
CA GLN A 149 -5.06 1.54 4.00
C GLN A 149 -5.74 2.91 3.86
N LEU A 150 -5.16 3.83 3.09
CA LEU A 150 -5.77 5.15 2.85
C LEU A 150 -7.04 5.06 1.99
N THR A 151 -7.14 4.03 1.15
CA THR A 151 -8.29 3.82 0.26
C THR A 151 -9.42 3.08 0.97
N PHE A 152 -9.11 1.99 1.65
CA PHE A 152 -10.11 1.05 2.18
C PHE A 152 -10.30 1.11 3.69
N GLY A 153 -9.48 1.89 4.39
CA GLY A 153 -9.47 1.95 5.84
C GLY A 153 -9.42 3.38 6.37
N SER A 154 -8.86 3.49 7.58
CA SER A 154 -8.59 4.77 8.22
C SER A 154 -7.13 4.88 8.63
N TRP A 155 -6.67 6.11 8.84
CA TRP A 155 -5.29 6.39 9.20
C TRP A 155 -4.80 5.59 10.43
N SER A 156 -5.63 5.52 11.47
CA SER A 156 -5.30 4.90 12.76
C SER A 156 -5.96 3.56 12.99
N GLY A 157 -7.09 3.28 12.33
CA GLY A 157 -7.92 2.10 12.59
C GLY A 157 -7.66 0.92 11.66
N GLY A 158 -6.75 1.04 10.68
CA GLY A 158 -6.51 -0.04 9.72
C GLY A 158 -7.65 -0.23 8.72
N VAL A 159 -7.66 -1.39 8.08
CA VAL A 159 -8.67 -1.83 7.11
C VAL A 159 -9.49 -2.97 7.72
N PRO A 160 -10.84 -2.89 7.74
CA PRO A 160 -11.67 -4.01 8.21
C PRO A 160 -11.38 -5.32 7.47
N LEU A 161 -11.33 -6.45 8.19
CA LEU A 161 -10.95 -7.73 7.59
C LEU A 161 -11.92 -8.23 6.53
N ASP A 162 -13.22 -7.92 6.65
CA ASP A 162 -14.21 -8.23 5.60
C ASP A 162 -13.88 -7.52 4.29
N VAL A 163 -13.38 -6.28 4.37
CA VAL A 163 -12.89 -5.52 3.22
C VAL A 163 -11.61 -6.12 2.66
N VAL A 164 -10.64 -6.48 3.50
CA VAL A 164 -9.40 -7.17 3.07
C VAL A 164 -9.73 -8.44 2.30
N GLN A 165 -10.58 -9.30 2.88
CA GLN A 165 -11.01 -10.55 2.25
C GLN A 165 -11.79 -10.30 0.95
N SER A 166 -12.59 -9.24 0.88
CA SER A 166 -13.34 -8.92 -0.33
C SER A 166 -12.43 -8.45 -1.46
N ILE A 167 -11.52 -7.53 -1.19
CA ILE A 167 -10.65 -6.95 -2.21
C ILE A 167 -9.57 -7.95 -2.65
N PHE A 168 -8.87 -8.61 -1.71
CA PHE A 168 -7.83 -9.56 -2.07
C PHE A 168 -8.37 -10.93 -2.47
N GLY A 169 -9.41 -11.41 -1.79
CA GLY A 169 -9.94 -12.77 -1.98
C GLY A 169 -10.93 -12.89 -3.14
N ARG A 170 -11.74 -11.85 -3.37
CA ARG A 170 -12.83 -11.88 -4.36
C ARG A 170 -12.69 -10.83 -5.45
N GLU A 171 -11.71 -9.93 -5.33
CA GLU A 171 -11.54 -8.77 -6.20
C GLU A 171 -12.86 -8.01 -6.37
N LYS A 172 -13.60 -7.87 -5.27
CA LYS A 172 -14.94 -7.28 -5.24
C LYS A 172 -15.03 -6.24 -4.14
N MET A 173 -15.57 -5.07 -4.47
CA MET A 173 -15.92 -4.06 -3.46
C MET A 173 -17.01 -4.61 -2.52
N PRO A 174 -16.80 -4.60 -1.19
CA PRO A 174 -17.82 -5.10 -0.27
C PRO A 174 -18.97 -4.11 -0.15
N GLU A 175 -20.18 -4.61 0.09
CA GLU A 175 -21.39 -3.78 0.21
C GLU A 175 -21.35 -2.82 1.40
N SER A 176 -20.57 -3.16 2.44
CA SER A 176 -20.31 -2.34 3.61
C SER A 176 -19.39 -1.14 3.31
N TYR A 177 -18.63 -1.16 2.21
CA TYR A 177 -17.66 -0.13 1.93
C TYR A 177 -18.31 1.13 1.37
N THR A 178 -17.94 2.25 1.97
CA THR A 178 -18.28 3.58 1.48
C THR A 178 -17.02 4.25 0.97
N HIS A 179 -17.03 4.68 -0.29
CA HIS A 179 -15.90 5.38 -0.87
C HIS A 179 -15.54 6.62 -0.05
N ARG A 180 -14.22 6.85 0.04
CA ARG A 180 -13.70 8.07 0.62
C ARG A 180 -14.16 9.27 -0.22
N ILE A 181 -14.79 10.25 0.43
CA ILE A 181 -15.26 11.48 -0.23
C ILE A 181 -14.08 12.42 -0.54
N ILE A 182 -13.04 12.39 0.29
CA ILE A 182 -11.85 13.24 0.16
C ILE A 182 -10.80 12.49 -0.66
N PRO A 183 -10.33 13.05 -1.80
CA PRO A 183 -9.26 12.44 -2.57
C PRO A 183 -7.99 12.23 -1.75
N ILE A 184 -7.32 11.09 -1.94
CA ILE A 184 -5.99 10.86 -1.38
C ILE A 184 -5.02 11.77 -2.12
N THR A 185 -4.32 12.64 -1.38
CA THR A 185 -3.35 13.58 -1.96
C THR A 185 -1.93 13.04 -1.84
N LEU A 186 -1.02 13.49 -2.73
CA LEU A 186 0.41 13.12 -2.62
C LEU A 186 1.00 13.46 -1.23
N PRO A 187 0.76 14.67 -0.65
CA PRO A 187 1.27 14.97 0.67
C PRO A 187 0.72 14.03 1.75
N GLU A 188 -0.58 13.70 1.71
CA GLU A 188 -1.19 12.75 2.65
C GLU A 188 -0.53 11.37 2.57
N PHE A 189 -0.39 10.83 1.35
CA PHE A 189 0.27 9.56 1.10
C PHE A 189 1.71 9.54 1.61
N LEU A 190 2.48 10.59 1.32
CA LEU A 190 3.87 10.70 1.76
C LEU A 190 3.99 10.85 3.29
N ILE A 191 3.07 11.58 3.93
CA ILE A 191 3.01 11.70 5.39
C ILE A 191 2.66 10.36 6.01
N PHE A 192 1.71 9.60 5.44
CA PHE A 192 1.34 8.28 5.95
C PHE A 192 2.54 7.35 5.88
N LYS A 193 3.13 7.21 4.69
CA LYS A 193 4.29 6.35 4.47
C LYS A 193 5.45 6.71 5.42
N LYS A 194 5.79 7.99 5.55
CA LYS A 194 6.88 8.43 6.45
C LYS A 194 6.52 8.26 7.92
N GLY A 195 5.29 8.60 8.31
CA GLY A 195 4.81 8.49 9.69
C GLY A 195 4.88 7.05 10.19
N SER A 196 4.50 6.09 9.34
CA SER A 196 4.64 4.66 9.62
C SER A 196 6.11 4.27 9.85
N CYS A 197 7.04 4.70 8.99
CA CYS A 197 8.47 4.42 9.17
C CYS A 197 9.09 5.10 10.41
N VAL A 198 8.72 6.36 10.68
CA VAL A 198 9.27 7.16 11.79
C VAL A 198 8.79 6.63 13.14
N LEU A 199 7.50 6.28 13.25
CA LEU A 199 6.96 5.70 14.48
C LEU A 199 7.63 4.36 14.82
N GLU A 200 7.93 3.54 13.81
CA GLU A 200 8.61 2.26 14.02
C GLU A 200 10.08 2.46 14.43
N THR A 201 10.77 3.43 13.82
CA THR A 201 12.15 3.78 14.20
C THR A 201 12.22 4.27 15.65
N LEU A 202 11.32 5.17 16.06
CA LEU A 202 11.25 5.68 17.43
C LEU A 202 10.90 4.56 18.42
N ARG A 203 10.00 3.64 18.06
CA ARG A 203 9.68 2.46 18.87
C ARG A 203 10.91 1.58 19.09
N ASN A 204 11.65 1.28 18.04
CA ASN A 204 12.85 0.44 18.12
C ASN A 204 13.95 1.10 18.97
N GLN A 205 14.13 2.42 18.86
CA GLN A 205 15.05 3.16 19.73
C GLN A 205 14.61 3.16 21.20
N LEU A 206 13.30 3.29 21.48
CA LEU A 206 12.77 3.22 22.84
C LEU A 206 12.89 1.82 23.47
N ILE A 207 12.78 0.74 22.68
CA ILE A 207 13.00 -0.63 23.16
C ILE A 207 14.46 -0.84 23.55
N VAL A 208 15.41 -0.30 22.78
CA VAL A 208 16.84 -0.34 23.11
C VAL A 208 17.13 0.38 24.43
N LEU A 209 16.50 1.54 24.65
CA LEU A 209 16.64 2.31 25.90
C LEU A 209 15.97 1.67 27.11
N LYS A 210 14.98 0.79 26.91
CA LYS A 210 14.29 0.06 27.99
C LYS A 210 14.92 -1.28 28.35
N LYS A 211 15.96 -1.76 27.66
CA LYS A 211 16.74 -2.89 28.18
C LYS A 211 17.39 -2.42 29.47
N PRO A 212 17.00 -2.93 30.65
CA PRO A 212 17.71 -2.61 31.87
C PRO A 212 19.17 -3.00 31.63
N HIS A 213 20.09 -2.10 31.96
CA HIS A 213 21.50 -2.47 32.11
C HIS A 213 21.54 -3.61 33.13
N LEU A 214 21.47 -4.85 32.65
CA LEU A 214 21.72 -6.03 33.43
C LEU A 214 23.14 -5.87 33.95
N ALA A 215 23.17 -5.69 35.26
CA ALA A 215 24.30 -5.43 36.11
C ALA A 215 25.63 -5.96 35.55
N LEU A 216 26.57 -5.03 35.36
CA LEU A 216 27.98 -5.31 35.59
C LEU A 216 28.11 -5.69 37.07
N SER A 217 27.90 -6.98 37.39
CA SER A 217 28.34 -7.54 38.65
C SER A 217 29.86 -7.53 38.63
N SER A 218 30.46 -6.50 39.20
CA SER A 218 31.89 -6.44 39.45
C SER A 218 32.30 -7.66 40.29
N PRO A 219 33.31 -8.44 39.88
CA PRO A 219 33.87 -9.46 40.76
C PRO A 219 34.52 -8.74 41.95
N MET A 220 33.93 -8.92 43.14
CA MET A 220 34.62 -8.57 44.39
C MET A 220 35.86 -9.44 44.49
N LEU A 221 37.02 -8.80 44.39
CA LEU A 221 38.31 -9.35 44.79
C LEU A 221 38.21 -9.87 46.23
N ARG A 222 38.46 -11.16 46.41
CA ARG A 222 38.90 -11.77 47.66
C ARG A 222 40.28 -12.34 47.43
#